data_AF-A0A8J9Z9A0-F1
#
_entry.id   AF-A0A8J9Z9A0-F1
#
_cell.length_a   1.000
_cell.length_b   1.000
_cell.length_c   1.000
_cell.angle_alpha   90.00
_cell.angle_beta   90.00
_cell.angle_gamma   90.00
#
_symmetry.space_group_name_H-M   'P 1'
#
loop_
_entity.id
_entity.type
_entity.pdbx_description
1 polymer ?
#
loop_
_entity_poly.entity_id
_entity_poly.type
_entity_poly.pdbx_seq_one_letter_code
_entity_poly.pdbx_strand_id
1 'polypeptide(L)'
;MIKVTQSYATESYDFDKKKIALVFPAIGMRIVQDYNKHMMYTIVAGMCFTTPWPAPMFNCVPDNATLLASFEMGGSGGLMIDQYDLQVFLPGFKGYMQLSRPGCLPISQTQYFDSYVTMFGFTNVTEGIKDPSVFDIPSPPCPAMDIDNVVKPLLFEPAHP
;
A
#
# COMPACT_ATOMS: atom_id res chain seq x y z
N MET A 1 20.27 15.43 -8.92
CA MET A 1 20.23 13.98 -9.26
C MET A 1 19.07 13.39 -8.48
N ILE A 2 18.09 12.76 -9.15
CA ILE A 2 16.94 12.12 -8.48
C ILE A 2 17.37 10.69 -8.14
N LYS A 3 17.29 10.30 -6.86
CA LYS A 3 17.58 8.94 -6.42
C LYS A 3 16.30 8.11 -6.50
N VAL A 4 16.33 7.00 -7.22
CA VAL A 4 15.22 6.04 -7.30
C VAL A 4 15.58 4.83 -6.44
N THR A 5 14.73 4.52 -5.47
CA THR A 5 14.81 3.29 -4.67
C THR A 5 13.68 2.35 -5.08
N GLN A 6 14.01 1.10 -5.35
CA GLN A 6 13.02 0.08 -5.71
C GLN A 6 13.00 -1.00 -4.64
N SER A 7 11.80 -1.37 -4.22
CA SER A 7 11.54 -2.54 -3.38
C SER A 7 10.35 -3.29 -3.96
N TYR A 8 10.26 -4.58 -3.67
CA TYR A 8 9.15 -5.42 -4.09
C TYR A 8 8.49 -6.01 -2.86
N ALA A 9 7.15 -6.01 -2.87
CA ALA A 9 6.33 -6.67 -1.88
C ALA A 9 5.30 -7.56 -2.55
N THR A 10 4.92 -8.63 -1.87
CA THR A 10 3.67 -9.34 -2.17
C THR A 10 2.57 -8.70 -1.35
N GLU A 11 1.51 -8.24 -2.01
CA GLU A 11 0.33 -7.69 -1.35
C GLU A 11 -0.81 -8.71 -1.35
N SER A 12 -1.44 -8.90 -0.19
CA SER A 12 -2.68 -9.65 -0.04
C SER A 12 -3.77 -8.72 0.48
N TYR A 13 -4.86 -8.61 -0.28
CA TYR A 13 -5.94 -7.66 -0.05
C TYR A 13 -7.24 -8.42 0.25
N ASP A 14 -7.74 -8.35 1.49
CA ASP A 14 -8.97 -9.01 1.95
C ASP A 14 -9.99 -7.94 2.38
N PHE A 15 -10.82 -7.49 1.43
CA PHE A 15 -11.83 -6.47 1.71
C PHE A 15 -12.90 -6.95 2.70
N ASP A 16 -13.31 -8.21 2.60
CA ASP A 16 -14.36 -8.79 3.45
C ASP A 16 -13.93 -8.87 4.92
N LYS A 17 -12.68 -9.28 5.17
CA LYS A 17 -12.09 -9.29 6.53
C LYS A 17 -11.47 -7.96 6.93
N LYS A 18 -11.49 -6.98 6.03
CA LYS A 18 -10.89 -5.66 6.17
C LYS A 18 -9.41 -5.68 6.58
N LYS A 19 -8.61 -6.43 5.82
CA LYS A 19 -7.16 -6.56 6.06
C LYS A 19 -6.34 -6.41 4.79
N ILE A 20 -5.17 -5.79 4.93
CA ILE A 20 -4.12 -5.77 3.91
C ILE A 20 -2.83 -6.31 4.53
N ALA A 21 -2.11 -7.15 3.80
CA ALA A 21 -0.79 -7.61 4.20
C ALA A 21 0.22 -7.33 3.07
N LEU A 22 1.33 -6.68 3.42
CA LEU A 22 2.47 -6.43 2.54
C LEU A 22 3.66 -7.24 3.08
N VAL A 23 4.20 -8.15 2.28
CA VAL A 23 5.37 -8.97 2.62
C VAL A 23 6.53 -8.54 1.76
N PHE A 24 7.63 -8.10 2.38
CA PHE A 24 8.88 -7.66 1.75
C PHE A 24 9.97 -8.72 1.98
N PRO A 25 10.16 -9.68 1.06
CA PRO A 25 11.02 -10.83 1.31
C PRO A 25 12.49 -10.44 1.47
N ALA A 26 12.95 -9.44 0.71
CA ALA A 26 14.35 -9.02 0.68
C ALA A 26 14.89 -8.52 2.03
N ILE A 27 14.00 -7.98 2.87
CA ILE A 27 14.36 -7.43 4.18
C ILE A 27 13.67 -8.16 5.34
N GLY A 28 12.98 -9.27 5.06
CA GLY A 28 12.26 -10.04 6.08
C GLY A 28 11.23 -9.20 6.86
N MET A 29 10.58 -8.25 6.18
CA MET A 29 9.59 -7.35 6.77
C MET A 29 8.19 -7.72 6.30
N ARG A 30 7.21 -7.64 7.21
CA ARG A 30 5.79 -7.78 6.91
C ARG A 30 5.02 -6.66 7.59
N ILE A 31 4.12 -6.04 6.84
CA ILE A 31 3.17 -5.05 7.34
C ILE A 31 1.78 -5.63 7.23
N VAL A 32 0.98 -5.54 8.29
CA VAL A 32 -0.44 -5.92 8.27
C VAL A 32 -1.27 -4.73 8.70
N GLN A 33 -2.21 -4.28 7.86
CA GLN A 33 -3.18 -3.25 8.18
C GLN A 33 -4.50 -3.94 8.54
N ASP A 34 -4.95 -3.80 9.79
CA ASP A 34 -6.22 -4.31 10.29
C ASP A 34 -7.19 -3.15 10.49
N TYR A 35 -8.09 -2.98 9.53
CA TYR A 35 -9.03 -1.86 9.50
C TYR A 35 -10.20 -2.06 10.45
N ASN A 36 -10.44 -3.27 10.97
CA ASN A 36 -11.40 -3.46 12.06
C ASN A 36 -10.83 -2.96 13.39
N LYS A 37 -9.50 -3.01 13.56
CA LYS A 37 -8.81 -2.54 14.75
C LYS A 37 -8.25 -1.11 14.63
N HIS A 38 -8.28 -0.52 13.43
CA HIS A 38 -7.62 0.75 13.11
C HIS A 38 -6.12 0.75 13.44
N MET A 39 -5.46 -0.37 13.17
CA MET A 39 -4.04 -0.57 13.51
C MET A 39 -3.26 -1.11 12.31
N MET A 40 -2.04 -0.60 12.15
CA MET A 40 -1.01 -1.17 11.30
C MET A 40 0.04 -1.84 12.17
N TYR A 41 0.38 -3.08 11.85
CA TYR A 41 1.38 -3.92 12.51
C TYR A 41 2.61 -4.01 11.61
N THR A 42 3.78 -3.61 12.10
CA THR A 42 5.06 -3.76 11.40
C THR A 42 5.85 -4.86 12.08
N ILE A 43 6.16 -5.93 11.36
CA ILE A 43 6.86 -7.11 11.83
C ILE A 43 8.16 -7.23 11.06
N VAL A 44 9.30 -7.16 11.74
CA VAL A 44 10.63 -7.20 11.09
C VAL A 44 11.65 -7.78 12.06
N ALA A 45 12.51 -8.69 11.57
CA ALA A 45 13.59 -9.28 12.37
C ALA A 45 13.15 -9.83 13.75
N GLY A 46 11.97 -10.46 13.81
CA GLY A 46 11.40 -11.00 15.06
C GLY A 46 10.82 -9.96 16.02
N MET A 47 10.94 -8.67 15.71
CA MET A 47 10.27 -7.58 16.42
C MET A 47 8.90 -7.29 15.80
N CYS A 48 7.99 -6.77 16.60
CA CYS A 48 6.69 -6.31 16.15
C CYS A 48 6.30 -5.00 16.82
N PHE A 49 5.68 -4.11 16.07
CA PHE A 49 5.22 -2.81 16.57
C PHE A 49 3.87 -2.45 15.97
N THR A 50 3.09 -1.64 16.68
CA THR A 50 1.81 -1.12 16.20
C THR A 50 1.81 0.39 16.04
N THR A 51 1.15 0.86 15.00
CA THR A 51 0.88 2.28 14.74
C THR A 51 -0.59 2.47 14.38
N PRO A 52 -1.27 3.52 14.85
CA PRO A 52 -2.63 3.82 14.44
C PRO A 52 -2.76 3.93 12.91
N TRP A 53 -3.84 3.36 12.37
CA TRP A 53 -4.14 3.38 10.94
C TRP A 53 -5.54 3.99 10.71
N PRO A 54 -5.62 5.32 10.49
CA PRO A 54 -6.90 6.03 10.38
C PRO A 54 -7.50 5.97 8.97
N ALA A 55 -6.77 5.45 7.98
CA ALA A 55 -7.21 5.45 6.60
C ALA A 55 -8.38 4.48 6.38
N PRO A 56 -9.35 4.81 5.52
CA PRO A 56 -10.40 3.88 5.12
C PRO A 56 -9.86 2.81 4.16
N MET A 57 -10.54 1.66 4.12
CA MET A 57 -10.32 0.61 3.12
C MET A 57 -11.35 0.76 2.00
N PHE A 58 -10.97 0.57 0.73
CA PHE A 58 -11.86 0.71 -0.43
C PHE A 58 -11.71 -0.46 -1.40
N ASN A 59 -12.80 -1.06 -1.85
CA ASN A 59 -12.73 -2.26 -2.71
C ASN A 59 -12.47 -1.91 -4.19
N CYS A 60 -13.13 -0.85 -4.67
CA CYS A 60 -12.99 -0.27 -6.00
C CYS A 60 -13.10 1.26 -5.86
N VAL A 61 -13.04 1.98 -6.98
CA VAL A 61 -13.35 3.40 -7.12
C VAL A 61 -14.66 3.72 -6.43
N PRO A 62 -14.65 4.62 -5.42
CA PRO A 62 -15.88 5.11 -4.81
C PRO A 62 -16.70 5.97 -5.79
N ASP A 63 -18.02 5.99 -5.65
CA ASP A 63 -18.93 6.74 -6.54
C ASP A 63 -18.62 8.24 -6.62
N ASN A 64 -18.03 8.80 -5.57
CA ASN A 64 -17.66 10.21 -5.52
C ASN A 64 -16.28 10.52 -6.10
N ALA A 65 -15.54 9.54 -6.62
CA ALA A 65 -14.19 9.73 -7.12
C ALA A 65 -14.14 10.64 -8.36
N THR A 66 -13.11 11.47 -8.46
CA THR A 66 -12.88 12.32 -9.63
C THR A 66 -12.03 11.58 -10.66
N LEU A 67 -12.61 11.28 -11.82
CA LEU A 67 -11.87 10.77 -12.98
C LEU A 67 -10.98 11.89 -13.54
N LEU A 68 -9.67 11.63 -13.61
CA LEU A 68 -8.67 12.54 -14.15
C LEU A 68 -8.39 12.27 -15.63
N ALA A 69 -8.29 11.00 -16.01
CA ALA A 69 -7.98 10.58 -17.37
C ALA A 69 -8.42 9.14 -17.64
N SER A 70 -8.64 8.83 -18.92
CA SER A 70 -8.83 7.48 -19.43
C SER A 70 -7.91 7.26 -20.63
N PHE A 71 -7.22 6.13 -20.67
CA PHE A 71 -6.31 5.82 -21.77
C PHE A 71 -6.11 4.31 -21.95
N GLU A 72 -5.59 3.93 -23.12
CA GLU A 72 -5.28 2.54 -23.46
C GLU A 72 -3.79 2.28 -23.27
N MET A 73 -3.44 1.23 -22.54
CA MET A 73 -2.06 0.81 -22.29
C MET A 73 -1.74 -0.46 -23.07
N GLY A 74 -0.62 -0.44 -23.81
CA GLY A 74 -0.16 -1.58 -24.62
C GLY A 74 -0.36 -1.45 -26.13
N GLY A 75 -0.84 -0.29 -26.62
CA GLY A 75 -1.16 -0.09 -28.04
C GLY A 75 -2.58 -0.57 -28.38
N SER A 76 -2.94 -0.60 -29.67
CA SER A 76 -4.30 -0.90 -30.13
C SER A 76 -4.81 -2.27 -29.65
N GLY A 77 -6.00 -2.29 -29.03
CA GLY A 77 -6.54 -3.46 -28.36
C GLY A 77 -5.96 -3.69 -26.97
N GLY A 78 -5.29 -2.69 -26.40
CA GLY A 78 -4.64 -2.73 -25.10
C GLY A 78 -5.63 -2.65 -23.93
N LEU A 79 -5.07 -2.59 -22.72
CA LEU A 79 -5.86 -2.49 -21.50
C LEU A 79 -6.37 -1.06 -21.31
N MET A 80 -7.69 -0.91 -21.20
CA MET A 80 -8.31 0.36 -20.82
C MET A 80 -8.10 0.64 -19.33
N ILE A 81 -7.53 1.81 -19.04
CA ILE A 81 -7.19 2.27 -17.69
C ILE A 81 -7.92 3.58 -17.43
N ASP A 82 -8.47 3.69 -16.23
CA ASP A 82 -9.03 4.91 -15.69
C ASP A 82 -8.17 5.39 -14.51
N GLN A 83 -7.87 6.68 -14.50
CA GLN A 83 -7.04 7.33 -13.49
C GLN A 83 -7.92 8.23 -12.62
N TYR A 84 -7.87 8.05 -11.30
CA TYR A 84 -8.69 8.77 -10.34
C TYR A 84 -7.84 9.59 -9.36
N ASP A 85 -8.38 10.73 -8.92
CA ASP A 85 -7.77 11.55 -7.87
C ASP A 85 -7.87 10.86 -6.51
N LEU A 86 -6.70 10.56 -5.93
CA LEU A 86 -6.59 9.83 -4.68
C LEU A 86 -7.13 10.64 -3.49
N GLN A 87 -7.05 11.98 -3.53
CA GLN A 87 -7.44 12.83 -2.40
C GLN A 87 -8.94 12.76 -2.11
N VAL A 88 -9.74 12.43 -3.12
CA VAL A 88 -11.20 12.41 -3.03
C VAL A 88 -11.70 11.27 -2.14
N PHE A 89 -10.99 10.14 -2.13
CA PHE A 89 -11.39 8.95 -1.36
C PHE A 89 -10.35 8.44 -0.36
N LEU A 90 -9.12 8.97 -0.38
CA LEU A 90 -8.12 8.82 0.68
C LEU A 90 -7.66 10.21 1.14
N PRO A 91 -8.42 10.88 2.02
CA PRO A 91 -8.05 12.19 2.54
C PRO A 91 -6.65 12.17 3.16
N GLY A 92 -5.82 13.14 2.79
CA GLY A 92 -4.42 13.23 3.21
C GLY A 92 -3.41 12.60 2.24
N PHE A 93 -3.86 11.84 1.24
CA PHE A 93 -2.99 11.27 0.20
C PHE A 93 -3.11 12.06 -1.11
N LYS A 94 -2.13 12.94 -1.37
CA LYS A 94 -2.03 13.65 -2.66
C LYS A 94 -1.52 12.68 -3.72
N GLY A 95 -2.23 12.52 -4.84
CA GLY A 95 -1.82 11.55 -5.83
C GLY A 95 -2.91 11.15 -6.79
N TYR A 96 -2.65 10.07 -7.52
CA TYR A 96 -3.65 9.40 -8.33
C TYR A 96 -3.50 7.89 -8.22
N MET A 97 -4.60 7.17 -8.51
CA MET A 97 -4.60 5.72 -8.67
C MET A 97 -5.12 5.36 -10.05
N GLN A 98 -4.48 4.39 -10.69
CA GLN A 98 -4.85 3.85 -11.98
C GLN A 98 -5.40 2.44 -11.80
N LEU A 99 -6.59 2.22 -12.35
CA LEU A 99 -7.30 0.96 -12.26
C LEU A 99 -7.71 0.51 -13.67
N SER A 100 -7.75 -0.79 -13.91
CA SER A 100 -8.34 -1.31 -15.13
C SER A 100 -9.84 -1.02 -15.13
N ARG A 101 -10.36 -0.55 -16.27
CA ARG A 101 -11.80 -0.36 -16.46
C ARG A 101 -12.58 -1.67 -16.27
N PRO A 102 -12.17 -2.82 -16.85
CA PRO A 102 -12.74 -4.10 -16.47
C PRO A 102 -12.21 -4.53 -15.10
N GLY A 103 -13.10 -4.81 -14.15
CA GLY A 103 -12.76 -5.49 -12.89
C GLY A 103 -12.06 -4.66 -11.81
N CYS A 104 -11.89 -3.34 -12.00
CA CYS A 104 -11.27 -2.43 -11.01
C CYS A 104 -9.89 -2.87 -10.52
N LEU A 105 -9.09 -3.59 -11.32
CA LEU A 105 -7.81 -4.11 -10.84
C LEU A 105 -6.79 -2.97 -10.72
N PRO A 106 -6.01 -2.89 -9.64
CA PRO A 106 -4.99 -1.87 -9.51
C PRO A 106 -3.87 -2.07 -10.52
N ILE A 107 -3.48 -0.98 -11.18
CA ILE A 107 -2.38 -0.97 -12.15
C ILE A 107 -1.20 -0.20 -11.56
N SER A 108 -1.45 1.02 -11.09
CA SER A 108 -0.45 1.82 -10.39
C SER A 108 -1.08 2.79 -9.41
N GLN A 109 -0.27 3.27 -8.48
CA GLN A 109 -0.62 4.36 -7.58
C GLN A 109 0.58 5.28 -7.42
N THR A 110 0.36 6.58 -7.60
CA THR A 110 1.38 7.60 -7.40
C THR A 110 0.96 8.50 -6.24
N GLN A 111 1.85 8.70 -5.28
CA GLN A 111 1.65 9.56 -4.12
C GLN A 111 2.72 10.65 -4.07
N TYR A 112 2.29 11.88 -3.85
CA TYR A 112 3.13 13.08 -3.78
C TYR A 112 3.32 13.51 -2.33
N PHE A 113 4.58 13.60 -1.91
CA PHE A 113 5.01 14.18 -0.64
C PHE A 113 5.87 15.41 -0.92
N ASP A 114 6.07 16.27 0.08
CA ASP A 114 6.79 17.53 -0.10
C ASP A 114 8.24 17.34 -0.59
N SER A 115 8.88 16.22 -0.23
CA SER A 115 10.29 15.95 -0.54
C SER A 115 10.53 14.73 -1.45
N TYR A 116 9.51 13.92 -1.73
CA TYR A 116 9.64 12.72 -2.57
C TYR A 116 8.31 12.30 -3.20
N VAL A 117 8.39 11.40 -4.17
CA VAL A 117 7.22 10.76 -4.81
C VAL A 117 7.35 9.26 -4.62
N THR A 118 6.25 8.61 -4.23
CA THR A 118 6.19 7.15 -4.18
C THR A 118 5.32 6.65 -5.32
N MET A 119 5.78 5.60 -6.00
CA MET A 119 5.05 4.94 -7.08
C MET A 119 4.94 3.46 -6.77
N PHE A 120 3.71 2.95 -6.72
CA PHE A 120 3.39 1.54 -6.58
C PHE A 120 2.95 1.02 -7.95
N GLY A 121 3.59 -0.04 -8.43
CA GLY A 121 3.18 -0.77 -9.62
C GLY A 121 2.66 -2.14 -9.22
N PHE A 122 1.46 -2.49 -9.68
CA PHE A 122 0.82 -3.75 -9.34
C PHE A 122 0.96 -4.70 -10.52
N THR A 123 1.44 -5.91 -10.26
CA THR A 123 1.66 -6.94 -11.28
C THR A 123 1.26 -8.30 -10.73
N ASN A 124 0.99 -9.26 -11.61
CA ASN A 124 0.64 -10.64 -11.24
C ASN A 124 -0.55 -10.72 -10.27
N VAL A 125 -1.55 -9.85 -10.42
CA VAL A 125 -2.76 -9.84 -9.59
C VAL A 125 -3.55 -11.13 -9.85
N THR A 126 -3.87 -11.85 -8.78
CA THR A 126 -4.70 -13.05 -8.82
C THR A 126 -5.84 -12.93 -7.83
N GLU A 127 -7.00 -13.50 -8.15
CA GLU A 127 -8.11 -13.59 -7.22
C GLU A 127 -7.86 -14.61 -6.11
N GLY A 128 -8.42 -14.33 -4.93
CA GLY A 128 -8.34 -15.19 -3.76
C GLY A 128 -7.04 -15.08 -2.98
N ILE A 129 -7.08 -15.57 -1.74
CA ILE A 129 -5.95 -15.55 -0.82
C ILE A 129 -5.45 -16.97 -0.63
N LYS A 130 -4.26 -17.25 -1.17
CA LYS A 130 -3.67 -18.60 -1.15
C LYS A 130 -3.25 -19.04 0.25
N ASP A 131 -2.72 -18.11 1.03
CA ASP A 131 -2.25 -18.35 2.39
C ASP A 131 -2.83 -17.27 3.32
N PRO A 132 -3.82 -17.57 4.16
CA PRO A 132 -4.40 -16.59 5.08
C PRO A 132 -3.47 -16.23 6.25
N SER A 133 -2.42 -17.02 6.52
CA SER A 133 -1.48 -16.76 7.63
C SER A 133 -0.65 -15.49 7.43
N VAL A 134 -0.64 -14.94 6.21
CA VAL A 134 -0.04 -13.62 5.91
C VAL A 134 -0.62 -12.51 6.79
N PHE A 135 -1.85 -12.68 7.30
CA PHE A 135 -2.52 -11.73 8.20
C PHE A 135 -2.29 -12.01 9.70
N ASP A 136 -1.59 -13.08 10.06
CA ASP A 136 -1.38 -13.46 11.46
C ASP A 136 -0.42 -12.51 12.15
N ILE A 137 -0.87 -11.96 13.28
CA ILE A 137 -0.06 -11.09 14.14
C ILE A 137 0.61 -11.96 15.22
N PRO A 138 1.93 -11.83 15.45
CA PRO A 138 2.63 -12.62 16.45
C PRO A 138 2.11 -12.36 17.88
N SER A 139 2.27 -13.36 18.74
CA SER A 139 2.00 -13.30 20.18
C SER A 139 3.33 -13.28 20.94
N PRO A 140 3.50 -12.51 22.04
CA PRO A 140 2.52 -11.62 22.69
C PRO A 140 2.14 -10.39 21.84
N PRO A 141 1.11 -9.61 22.22
CA PRO A 141 0.65 -8.46 21.44
C PRO A 141 1.79 -7.49 21.12
N CYS A 142 1.84 -7.05 19.87
CA CYS A 142 2.83 -6.09 19.41
C CYS A 142 2.72 -4.77 20.19
N PRO A 143 3.78 -4.31 20.87
CA PRO A 143 3.75 -3.05 21.59
C PRO A 143 3.41 -1.87 20.66
N ALA A 144 2.79 -0.83 21.20
CA ALA A 144 2.63 0.44 20.50
C ALA A 144 4.01 1.04 20.24
N MET A 145 4.27 1.41 19.00
CA MET A 145 5.46 2.18 18.67
C MET A 145 5.23 3.63 19.10
N ASP A 146 6.10 4.16 19.94
CA ASP A 146 6.23 5.60 20.11
C ASP A 146 6.92 6.16 18.85
N ILE A 147 6.10 6.67 17.93
CA ILE A 147 6.51 7.10 16.58
C ILE A 147 7.61 8.16 16.64
N ASP A 148 7.69 8.93 17.72
CA ASP A 148 8.70 9.98 17.91
C ASP A 148 10.13 9.44 18.05
N ASN A 149 10.29 8.18 18.50
CA ASN A 149 11.59 7.62 18.88
C ASN A 149 12.18 6.59 17.89
N VAL A 150 11.38 5.96 17.01
CA VAL A 150 11.83 4.75 16.27
C VAL A 150 11.84 4.89 14.75
N VAL A 151 11.04 5.78 14.16
CA VAL A 151 10.86 5.83 12.69
C VAL A 151 11.90 6.70 11.98
N LYS A 152 12.42 7.74 12.65
CA LYS A 152 13.46 8.62 12.08
C LYS A 152 14.70 7.89 11.56
N PRO A 153 15.25 6.89 12.27
CA PRO A 153 16.42 6.14 11.79
C PRO A 153 16.11 5.16 10.64
N LEU A 154 14.94 4.51 10.64
CA LEU A 154 14.65 3.39 9.72
C LEU A 154 14.16 3.81 8.33
N LEU A 155 13.59 5.02 8.20
CA LEU A 155 13.09 5.53 6.91
C LEU A 155 13.98 6.63 6.30
N PHE A 156 14.88 7.25 7.07
CA PHE A 156 15.54 8.50 6.66
C PHE A 156 17.04 8.61 6.91
N GLU A 157 17.72 7.60 7.45
CA GLU A 157 19.19 7.62 7.40
C GLU A 157 19.68 7.05 6.06
N PRO A 158 20.21 7.88 5.13
CA PRO A 158 21.12 7.33 4.15
C PRO A 158 22.29 6.72 4.92
N ALA A 159 22.64 5.48 4.61
CA ALA A 159 23.93 4.91 5.02
C ALA A 159 24.99 5.99 4.82
N HIS A 160 25.52 6.50 5.93
CA HIS A 160 26.55 7.54 5.89
C HIS A 160 27.78 6.98 5.16
N PRO A 161 28.53 7.84 4.44
CA PRO A 161 29.59 7.45 3.51
C PRO A 161 30.71 6.63 4.14
#